data_AF-A0A817JV18-F1
#
_entry.id   AF-A0A817JV18-F1
#
_cell.length_a   1.000
_cell.length_b   1.000
_cell.length_c   1.000
_cell.angle_alpha   90.00
_cell.angle_beta   90.00
_cell.angle_gamma   90.00
#
_symmetry.space_group_name_H-M   'P 1'
#
loop_
_entity.id
_entity.type
_entity.pdbx_description
1 polymer ?
#
loop_
_entity_poly.entity_id
_entity_poly.type
_entity_poly.pdbx_seq_one_letter_code
_entity_poly.pdbx_strand_id
1 'polypeptide(L)'
;MESLFNRFPLRHAISRDRFKQSVQLIIRYGAGMILLLADDGRGAGFGAYALDRMLLERGEVSNSDAARKRICVDHDTNDYDGTIALLKNHCPQGKIQLIMNNPSSILKKKECINALAEHRFEIKKWLFLRQEEF
;
A
#
# COMPACT_ATOMS: atom_id res chain seq x y z
N MET A 1 -23.33 -0.78 -14.77
CA MET A 1 -22.73 0.41 -15.40
C MET A 1 -21.24 0.38 -15.10
N GLU A 2 -20.39 0.33 -16.12
CA GLU A 2 -18.93 0.31 -15.93
C GLU A 2 -18.48 1.65 -15.33
N SER A 3 -17.66 1.61 -14.29
CA SER A 3 -17.15 2.80 -13.61
C SER A 3 -15.68 2.57 -13.25
N LEU A 4 -14.85 3.60 -13.38
CA LEU A 4 -13.45 3.58 -12.95
C LEU A 4 -13.30 3.12 -11.48
N PHE A 5 -14.29 3.45 -10.65
CA PHE A 5 -14.36 3.07 -9.23
C PHE A 5 -14.55 1.57 -8.99
N ASN A 6 -15.00 0.82 -10.00
CA ASN A 6 -15.29 -0.62 -9.92
C ASN A 6 -14.40 -1.45 -10.85
N ARG A 7 -13.41 -0.84 -11.53
CA ARG A 7 -12.53 -1.54 -12.47
C ARG A 7 -11.56 -2.51 -11.81
N PHE A 8 -11.26 -2.34 -10.52
CA PHE A 8 -10.44 -3.27 -9.77
C PHE A 8 -11.29 -4.06 -8.77
N PRO A 9 -11.32 -5.41 -8.84
CA PRO A 9 -12.20 -6.24 -8.01
C PRO A 9 -11.65 -6.42 -6.59
N LEU A 10 -11.49 -5.31 -5.85
CA LEU A 10 -11.01 -5.33 -4.47
C LEU A 10 -12.07 -5.94 -3.55
N ARG A 11 -11.68 -7.02 -2.85
CA ARG A 11 -12.60 -7.81 -2.01
C ARG A 11 -12.91 -7.13 -0.67
N HIS A 12 -11.96 -6.40 -0.10
CA HIS A 12 -12.10 -5.74 1.19
C HIS A 12 -12.71 -4.33 1.04
N ALA A 13 -13.74 -4.02 1.85
CA ALA A 13 -14.45 -2.74 1.82
C ALA A 13 -13.50 -1.54 1.99
N ILE A 14 -12.69 -1.57 3.05
CA ILE A 14 -11.70 -0.53 3.34
C ILE A 14 -10.77 -0.28 2.14
N SER A 15 -10.29 -1.34 1.48
CA SER A 15 -9.43 -1.21 0.30
C SER A 15 -10.18 -0.62 -0.90
N ARG A 16 -11.45 -0.99 -1.10
CA ARG A 16 -12.31 -0.35 -2.12
C ARG A 16 -12.48 1.13 -1.87
N ASP A 17 -12.75 1.53 -0.63
CA ASP A 17 -13.02 2.94 -0.31
C ASP A 17 -11.74 3.77 -0.46
N ARG A 18 -10.60 3.25 -0.01
CA ARG A 18 -9.29 3.86 -0.28
C ARG A 18 -8.99 4.00 -1.77
N PHE A 19 -9.28 2.97 -2.56
CA PHE A 19 -9.12 3.02 -4.02
C PHE A 19 -10.01 4.10 -4.64
N LYS A 20 -11.30 4.14 -4.27
CA LYS A 20 -12.24 5.16 -4.75
C LYS A 20 -11.78 6.58 -4.42
N GLN A 21 -11.40 6.84 -3.16
CA GLN A 21 -10.90 8.15 -2.76
C GLN A 21 -9.59 8.52 -3.48
N SER A 22 -8.70 7.55 -3.70
CA SER A 22 -7.46 7.76 -4.47
C SER A 22 -7.76 8.13 -5.93
N VAL A 23 -8.69 7.43 -6.57
CA VAL A 23 -9.16 7.74 -7.92
C VAL A 23 -9.80 9.13 -7.98
N GLN A 24 -10.61 9.51 -6.99
CA GLN A 24 -11.19 10.86 -6.92
C GLN A 24 -10.11 11.96 -6.81
N LEU A 25 -9.06 11.73 -6.02
CA LEU A 25 -7.93 12.64 -5.95
C LEU A 25 -7.19 12.71 -7.29
N ILE A 26 -6.93 11.58 -7.94
CA ILE A 26 -6.30 11.53 -9.26
C ILE A 26 -7.10 12.35 -10.28
N ILE A 27 -8.42 12.17 -10.33
CA ILE A 27 -9.32 12.95 -11.21
C ILE A 27 -9.24 14.44 -10.88
N ARG A 28 -9.31 14.82 -9.60
CA ARG A 28 -9.24 16.21 -9.15
C ARG A 28 -7.93 16.90 -9.56
N TYR A 29 -6.82 16.18 -9.55
CA TYR A 29 -5.49 16.70 -9.91
C TYR A 29 -5.13 16.45 -11.39
N GLY A 30 -6.06 15.90 -12.18
CA GLY A 30 -5.98 15.76 -13.64
C GLY A 30 -5.32 14.46 -14.13
N ALA A 31 -4.31 13.95 -13.43
CA ALA A 31 -3.64 12.70 -13.79
C ALA A 31 -2.95 12.06 -12.57
N GLY A 32 -2.70 10.75 -12.65
CA GLY A 32 -1.98 10.03 -11.61
C GLY A 32 -1.90 8.53 -11.87
N MET A 33 -1.18 7.84 -11.00
CA MET A 33 -0.92 6.41 -11.07
C MET A 33 -1.28 5.76 -9.74
N ILE A 34 -1.72 4.51 -9.79
CA ILE A 34 -1.92 3.66 -8.60
C ILE A 34 -0.99 2.46 -8.76
N LEU A 35 -0.10 2.29 -7.79
CA LEU A 35 0.74 1.09 -7.68
C LEU A 35 -0.04 0.05 -6.87
N LEU A 36 -0.36 -1.06 -7.50
CA LEU A 36 -1.07 -2.17 -6.89
C LEU A 36 -0.07 -3.27 -6.56
N LEU A 37 0.25 -3.38 -5.28
CA LEU A 37 1.12 -4.43 -4.76
C LEU A 37 0.32 -5.72 -4.59
N ALA A 38 0.99 -6.86 -4.71
CA ALA A 38 0.39 -8.16 -4.43
C ALA A 38 -0.07 -8.23 -2.96
N ASP A 39 -1.25 -8.79 -2.74
CA ASP A 39 -1.80 -9.03 -1.40
C ASP A 39 -1.51 -10.46 -0.95
N ASP A 40 -0.23 -10.77 -0.79
CA ASP A 40 0.29 -12.09 -0.42
C ASP A 40 0.85 -12.12 1.02
N GLY A 41 0.42 -11.18 1.86
CA GLY A 41 1.05 -10.97 3.17
C GLY A 41 2.27 -10.06 3.10
N ARG A 42 2.18 -8.96 2.34
CA ARG A 42 3.20 -7.91 2.24
C ARG A 42 4.53 -8.41 1.69
N GLY A 43 4.49 -9.15 0.59
CA GLY A 43 5.66 -9.72 -0.07
C GLY A 43 6.22 -10.98 0.59
N ALA A 44 5.58 -11.50 1.64
CA ALA A 44 6.04 -12.71 2.34
C ALA A 44 5.53 -14.01 1.71
N GLY A 45 4.66 -13.91 0.70
CA GLY A 45 4.04 -15.05 0.05
C GLY A 45 2.88 -15.69 0.84
N PHE A 46 2.08 -16.45 0.11
CA PHE A 46 0.87 -17.10 0.61
C PHE A 46 1.09 -17.96 1.87
N GLY A 47 2.21 -18.66 1.97
CA GLY A 47 2.51 -19.50 3.13
C GLY A 47 2.59 -18.71 4.43
N ALA A 48 3.33 -17.61 4.43
CA ALA A 48 3.43 -16.72 5.59
C ALA A 48 2.07 -16.08 5.93
N TYR A 49 1.33 -15.66 4.92
CA TYR A 49 -0.02 -15.12 5.08
C TYR A 49 -1.00 -16.14 5.70
N ALA A 50 -1.00 -17.38 5.22
CA ALA A 50 -1.87 -18.44 5.75
C ALA A 50 -1.53 -18.80 7.20
N LEU A 51 -0.24 -18.86 7.55
CA LEU A 51 0.21 -19.10 8.92
C LEU A 51 -0.17 -17.95 9.87
N ASP A 52 -0.02 -16.69 9.43
CA ASP A 52 -0.48 -15.51 10.17
C ASP A 52 -1.97 -15.65 10.52
N ARG A 53 -2.80 -15.89 9.50
CA ARG A 53 -4.25 -16.10 9.67
C ARG A 53 -4.58 -17.26 10.61
N MET A 54 -3.90 -18.39 10.47
CA MET A 54 -4.10 -19.56 11.34
C MET A 54 -3.80 -19.24 12.81
N LEU A 55 -2.68 -18.57 13.09
CA LEU A 55 -2.28 -18.22 14.46
C LEU A 55 -3.26 -17.24 15.10
N LEU A 56 -3.76 -16.27 14.34
CA LEU A 56 -4.79 -15.33 14.79
C LEU A 56 -6.12 -16.02 15.09
N GLU A 57 -6.57 -16.88 14.19
CA GLU A 57 -7.87 -17.58 14.32
C GLU A 57 -7.86 -18.58 15.48
N ARG A 58 -6.70 -19.15 15.82
CA ARG A 58 -6.52 -19.98 17.02
C ARG A 58 -6.35 -19.18 18.31
N GLY A 59 -6.25 -17.86 18.23
CA GLY A 59 -5.98 -17.00 19.39
C GLY A 59 -4.58 -17.19 19.98
N GLU A 60 -3.63 -17.78 19.23
CA GLU A 60 -2.25 -18.01 19.70
C GLU A 60 -1.41 -16.72 19.74
N VAL A 61 -1.87 -15.68 19.03
CA VAL A 61 -1.26 -14.35 18.95
C VAL A 61 -2.35 -13.29 18.86
N SER A 62 -2.07 -12.08 19.32
CA SER A 62 -3.07 -10.99 19.42
C SER A 62 -3.24 -10.15 18.15
N ASN A 63 -2.26 -10.17 17.24
CA ASN A 63 -2.27 -9.41 16.00
C ASN A 63 -1.25 -9.97 14.99
N SER A 64 -1.33 -9.53 13.74
CA SER A 64 -0.46 -9.99 12.66
C SER A 64 1.03 -9.71 12.90
N ASP A 65 1.39 -8.63 13.61
CA ASP A 65 2.81 -8.35 13.89
C ASP A 65 3.41 -9.41 14.83
N ALA A 66 2.63 -9.84 15.83
CA ALA A 66 3.00 -10.96 16.70
C ALA A 66 3.07 -12.28 15.95
N ALA A 67 2.13 -12.53 15.02
CA ALA A 67 2.13 -13.73 14.19
C ALA A 67 3.38 -13.80 13.29
N ARG A 68 3.69 -12.70 12.58
CA ARG A 68 4.86 -12.58 11.69
C ARG A 68 6.17 -12.77 12.43
N LYS A 69 6.31 -12.15 13.62
CA LYS A 69 7.46 -12.37 14.49
C LYS A 69 7.61 -13.84 14.89
N ARG A 70 6.50 -14.54 15.17
CA ARG A 70 6.49 -15.96 15.53
C ARG A 70 6.90 -16.88 14.38
N ILE A 71 6.59 -16.51 13.14
CA ILE A 71 6.99 -17.26 11.93
C ILE A 71 8.30 -16.75 11.31
N CYS A 72 9.05 -15.88 12.01
CA CYS A 72 10.33 -15.31 11.58
C CYS A 72 10.26 -14.57 10.22
N VAL A 73 9.17 -13.84 10.00
CA VAL A 73 8.97 -13.01 8.81
C VAL A 73 8.93 -11.54 9.21
N ASP A 74 9.61 -10.68 8.45
CA ASP A 74 9.62 -9.24 8.69
C ASP A 74 8.24 -8.60 8.46
N HIS A 75 8.05 -7.41 9.02
CA HIS A 75 6.76 -6.71 8.98
C HIS A 75 6.25 -6.43 7.55
N ASP A 76 7.14 -6.08 6.63
CA ASP A 76 6.86 -5.75 5.24
C ASP A 76 8.08 -6.11 4.39
N THR A 77 7.89 -7.03 3.44
CA THR A 77 8.93 -7.52 2.53
C THR A 77 8.51 -7.31 1.07
N ASN A 78 7.60 -6.37 0.81
CA ASN A 78 7.24 -6.00 -0.56
C ASN A 78 8.47 -5.51 -1.32
N ASP A 79 8.56 -5.88 -2.60
CA ASP A 79 9.58 -5.36 -3.52
C ASP A 79 9.27 -3.91 -3.94
N TYR A 80 9.53 -2.98 -3.02
CA TYR A 80 9.41 -1.55 -3.28
C TYR A 80 10.45 -1.07 -4.28
N ASP A 81 11.64 -1.67 -4.32
CA ASP A 81 12.68 -1.30 -5.28
C ASP A 81 12.21 -1.53 -6.72
N GLY A 82 11.79 -2.76 -7.05
CA GLY A 82 11.25 -3.09 -8.37
C GLY A 82 9.99 -2.31 -8.71
N THR A 83 9.10 -2.10 -7.74
CA THR A 83 7.87 -1.32 -7.95
C THR A 83 8.16 0.16 -8.25
N ILE A 84 9.08 0.78 -7.53
CA ILE A 84 9.44 2.19 -7.74
C ILE A 84 10.31 2.34 -8.99
N ALA A 85 11.14 1.37 -9.34
CA ALA A 85 11.83 1.32 -10.63
C ALA A 85 10.83 1.33 -11.80
N LEU A 86 9.76 0.55 -11.71
CA LEU A 86 8.68 0.58 -12.70
C LEU A 86 7.99 1.95 -12.74
N LEU A 87 7.70 2.56 -11.58
CA LEU A 87 7.15 3.92 -11.52
C LEU A 87 8.08 4.93 -12.21
N LYS A 88 9.40 4.80 -12.03
CA LYS A 88 10.39 5.69 -12.64
C LYS A 88 10.35 5.68 -14.17
N ASN A 89 10.08 4.53 -14.78
CA ASN A 89 9.91 4.41 -16.23
C ASN A 89 8.70 5.18 -16.76
N HIS A 90 7.63 5.29 -15.97
CA HIS A 90 6.41 6.03 -16.34
C HIS A 90 6.40 7.48 -15.84
N CYS A 91 7.27 7.84 -14.89
CA CYS A 91 7.39 9.14 -14.28
C CYS A 91 8.87 9.56 -14.15
N PRO A 92 9.58 9.74 -15.29
CA PRO A 92 11.03 9.97 -15.29
C PRO A 92 11.43 11.26 -14.57
N GLN A 93 10.56 12.28 -14.60
CA GLN A 93 10.77 13.57 -13.93
C GLN A 93 10.93 13.44 -12.41
N GLY A 94 10.50 12.33 -11.80
CA GLY A 94 10.71 12.03 -10.39
C GLY A 94 10.02 12.99 -9.43
N LYS A 95 9.06 13.81 -9.85
CA LYS A 95 8.34 14.75 -8.97
C LYS A 95 6.90 14.29 -8.82
N ILE A 96 6.49 13.94 -7.60
CA ILE A 96 5.19 13.32 -7.34
C ILE A 96 4.42 14.00 -6.22
N GLN A 97 3.09 13.85 -6.26
CA GLN A 97 2.21 14.06 -5.11
C GLN A 97 1.82 12.67 -4.61
N LEU A 98 2.10 12.37 -3.34
CA LEU A 98 1.91 11.02 -2.80
C LEU A 98 0.62 10.94 -1.99
N ILE A 99 -0.26 10.01 -2.35
CA ILE A 99 -1.51 9.73 -1.64
C ILE A 99 -1.25 8.69 -0.53
N MET A 100 -1.61 9.02 0.71
CA MET A 100 -1.44 8.16 1.88
C MET A 100 -2.71 8.09 2.74
N ASN A 101 -2.84 7.06 3.57
CA ASN A 101 -4.03 6.90 4.43
C ASN A 101 -4.13 8.01 5.49
N ASN A 102 -3.04 8.27 6.20
CA ASN A 102 -2.96 9.26 7.26
C ASN A 102 -1.48 9.65 7.51
N PRO A 103 -1.20 10.75 8.22
CA PRO A 103 0.17 11.17 8.50
C PRO A 103 1.00 10.12 9.26
N SER A 104 0.39 9.38 10.18
CA SER A 104 1.08 8.35 10.96
C SER A 104 1.53 7.14 10.14
N SER A 105 0.94 6.93 8.94
CA SER A 105 1.35 5.88 8.01
C SER A 105 2.74 6.11 7.41
N ILE A 106 3.22 7.35 7.39
CA ILE A 106 4.56 7.69 6.88
C ILE A 106 5.64 6.97 7.70
N LEU A 107 5.46 6.92 9.03
CA LEU A 107 6.41 6.27 9.94
C LEU A 107 6.46 4.74 9.78
N LYS A 108 5.38 4.15 9.25
CA LYS A 108 5.23 2.69 9.10
C LYS A 108 5.64 2.17 7.72
N LYS A 109 5.94 3.04 6.77
CA LYS A 109 6.23 2.68 5.37
C LYS A 109 7.64 3.13 4.98
N LYS A 110 8.62 2.89 5.84
CA LYS A 110 10.00 3.38 5.66
C LYS A 110 10.61 2.81 4.39
N GLU A 111 10.35 1.55 4.11
CA GLU A 111 10.83 0.80 2.96
C GLU A 111 10.39 1.48 1.64
N CYS A 112 9.11 1.84 1.56
CA CYS A 112 8.56 2.57 0.40
C CYS A 112 9.17 3.97 0.26
N ILE A 113 9.32 4.71 1.37
CA ILE A 113 9.91 6.06 1.34
C ILE A 113 11.40 6.02 0.97
N ASN A 114 12.13 5.02 1.45
CA ASN A 114 13.53 4.81 1.11
C ASN A 114 13.68 4.47 -0.37
N ALA A 115 12.87 3.54 -0.89
CA ALA A 115 12.87 3.21 -2.32
C ALA A 115 12.57 4.45 -3.20
N LEU A 116 11.61 5.29 -2.81
CA LEU A 116 11.36 6.56 -3.49
C LEU A 116 12.62 7.46 -3.51
N ALA A 117 13.33 7.58 -2.38
CA ALA A 117 14.54 8.39 -2.30
C ALA A 117 15.69 7.81 -3.16
N GLU A 118 15.90 6.49 -3.12
CA GLU A 118 16.92 5.77 -3.91
C GLU A 118 16.70 5.95 -5.41
N HIS A 119 15.45 5.92 -5.87
CA HIS A 119 15.04 6.18 -7.25
C HIS A 119 14.91 7.68 -7.61
N ARG A 120 15.37 8.57 -6.72
CA ARG A 120 15.39 10.03 -6.89
C ARG A 120 14.01 10.61 -7.15
N PHE A 121 13.01 10.13 -6.42
CA PHE A 121 11.70 10.79 -6.35
C PHE A 121 11.69 11.89 -5.29
N GLU A 122 11.15 13.03 -5.67
CA GLU A 122 10.86 14.17 -4.82
C GLU A 122 9.35 14.25 -4.57
N ILE A 123 8.95 14.09 -3.31
CA ILE A 123 7.56 14.23 -2.90
C ILE A 123 7.25 15.72 -2.71
N LYS A 124 6.52 16.31 -3.67
CA LYS A 124 6.13 17.73 -3.65
C LYS A 124 4.99 18.01 -2.69
N LYS A 125 4.11 17.04 -2.49
CA LYS A 125 2.92 17.17 -1.65
C LYS A 125 2.47 15.82 -1.13
N TRP A 126 2.07 15.81 0.14
CA TRP A 126 1.38 14.69 0.75
C TRP A 126 -0.13 14.93 0.68
N LEU A 127 -0.86 13.95 0.14
CA LEU A 127 -2.32 13.96 0.09
C LEU A 127 -2.82 12.84 1.02
N PHE A 128 -3.72 13.16 1.93
CA PHE A 128 -4.27 12.17 2.86
C PHE A 128 -5.70 11.81 2.50
N LEU A 129 -6.00 10.51 2.55
CA LEU A 129 -7.36 10.00 2.44
C LEU A 129 -8.17 10.44 3.67
N ARG A 130 -9.49 10.63 3.49
CA ARG A 130 -10.37 10.97 4.60
C ARG A 130 -10.54 9.72 5.46
N GLN A 131 -10.43 9.87 6.77
CA GLN A 131 -10.88 8.83 7.69
C GLN A 131 -12.40 8.87 7.72
N GLU A 132 -13.04 7.73 7.45
CA GLU A 132 -14.46 7.58 7.77
C GLU A 132 -14.53 7.37 9.29
N GLU A 133 -15.21 8.29 9.98
CA GLU A 133 -15.65 8.06 11.36
C GLU A 133 -16.71 6.97 11.30
N PHE A 134 -16.41 5.81 11.90
CA PHE A 134 -17.39 4.74 12.16
C PHE A 134 -17.87 4.86 13.59
#